data_AF-A0A939ZPK4-F1
#
_entry.id   AF-A0A939ZPK4-F1
#
_cell.length_a   1.000
_cell.length_b   1.000
_cell.length_c   1.000
_cell.angle_alpha   90.00
_cell.angle_beta   90.00
_cell.angle_gamma   90.00
#
_symmetry.space_group_name_H-M   'P 1'
#
loop_
_entity.id
_entity.type
_entity.pdbx_description
1 polymer ?
#
loop_
_entity_poly.entity_id
_entity_poly.type
_entity_poly.pdbx_seq_one_letter_code
_entity_poly.pdbx_strand_id
1 'polypeptide(L)'
;MKTKGTKKSNTDKKEEIQHPAGAFMWSAALGGPVISWLAHRKALNGASFLAVLLAVNFLFGIGYKLLHDSVNLKEYPLFTLPFGLGYIVAVSCTLGVVGAKKIKNEVPNYNEQDYRKREKWGTIFGAIYTVIMLAQSILEAV
;
A
#
# COMPACT_ATOMS: atom_id res chain seq x y z
N MET A 1 -25.13 21.54 -57.92
CA MET A 1 -25.65 21.30 -56.55
C MET A 1 -24.48 21.13 -55.59
N LYS A 2 -24.41 21.96 -54.54
CA LYS A 2 -23.52 21.79 -53.38
C LYS A 2 -24.14 20.76 -52.43
N THR A 3 -23.38 19.77 -51.99
CA THR A 3 -23.41 19.21 -50.62
C THR A 3 -22.04 18.58 -50.36
N LYS A 4 -21.15 19.32 -49.69
CA LYS A 4 -20.95 19.32 -48.22
C LYS A 4 -20.36 17.99 -47.73
N GLY A 5 -19.05 18.03 -47.51
CA GLY A 5 -18.35 17.01 -46.73
C GLY A 5 -18.92 16.93 -45.32
N THR A 6 -18.88 15.73 -44.76
CA THR A 6 -19.17 15.49 -43.36
C THR A 6 -17.88 15.07 -42.68
N LYS A 7 -17.52 15.88 -41.69
CA LYS A 7 -16.31 15.85 -40.88
C LYS A 7 -16.09 14.48 -40.22
N LYS A 8 -14.81 14.09 -40.18
CA LYS A 8 -14.24 13.24 -39.13
C LYS A 8 -14.77 13.67 -37.76
N SER A 9 -15.48 12.76 -37.08
CA SER A 9 -15.57 12.79 -35.62
C SER A 9 -14.44 11.90 -35.11
N ASN A 10 -13.29 12.53 -34.84
CA ASN A 10 -12.31 11.95 -33.94
C ASN A 10 -12.97 11.90 -32.57
N THR A 11 -13.39 10.70 -32.17
CA THR A 11 -13.67 10.42 -30.77
C THR A 11 -12.33 10.46 -30.07
N ASP A 12 -11.96 11.64 -29.57
CA ASP A 12 -10.89 11.79 -28.57
C ASP A 12 -11.30 10.92 -27.38
N LYS A 13 -10.83 9.67 -27.38
CA LYS A 13 -10.65 8.91 -26.15
C LYS A 13 -9.69 9.77 -25.34
N LYS A 14 -10.23 10.52 -24.37
CA LYS A 14 -9.45 10.97 -23.23
C LYS A 14 -8.83 9.71 -22.64
N GLU A 15 -7.59 9.41 -23.02
CA GLU A 15 -6.75 8.49 -22.29
C GLU A 15 -6.70 9.07 -20.87
N GLU A 16 -7.48 8.47 -19.99
CA GLU A 16 -7.46 8.78 -18.58
C GLU A 16 -6.01 8.52 -18.14
N ILE A 17 -5.26 9.60 -17.90
CA ILE A 17 -3.84 9.53 -17.57
C ILE A 17 -3.73 8.65 -16.33
N GLN A 18 -3.34 7.40 -16.53
CA GLN A 18 -3.39 6.39 -15.50
C GLN A 18 -2.26 6.69 -14.52
N HIS A 19 -2.60 7.10 -13.31
CA HIS A 19 -1.60 7.44 -12.30
C HIS A 19 -0.65 6.25 -12.06
N PRO A 20 0.68 6.45 -12.02
CA PRO A 20 1.66 5.35 -12.05
C PRO A 20 1.56 4.39 -10.84
N ALA A 21 0.96 4.84 -9.74
CA ALA A 21 0.69 4.00 -8.58
C ALA A 21 -0.37 2.90 -8.79
N GLY A 22 -1.13 2.90 -9.88
CA GLY A 22 -2.14 1.87 -10.13
C GLY A 22 -3.15 1.75 -8.99
N ALA A 23 -3.71 0.57 -8.73
CA ALA A 23 -4.63 0.36 -7.62
C ALA A 23 -3.94 0.00 -6.28
N PHE A 24 -2.64 -0.29 -6.31
CA PHE A 24 -1.93 -0.91 -5.20
C PHE A 24 -0.46 -0.46 -5.15
N MET A 25 0.01 -0.16 -3.94
CA MET A 25 1.37 0.32 -3.67
C MET A 25 2.11 -0.70 -2.80
N TRP A 26 3.08 -1.39 -3.41
CA TRP A 26 3.87 -2.44 -2.79
C TRP A 26 4.79 -1.93 -1.69
N SER A 27 5.37 -0.74 -1.86
CA SER A 27 6.21 -0.15 -0.82
C SER A 27 5.42 0.17 0.46
N ALA A 28 4.13 0.49 0.36
CA ALA A 28 3.25 0.65 1.52
C ALA A 28 2.79 -0.70 2.09
N ALA A 29 2.53 -1.69 1.24
CA ALA A 29 2.10 -3.02 1.66
C ALA A 29 3.17 -3.78 2.46
N LEU A 30 4.43 -3.73 2.00
CA LEU A 30 5.55 -4.47 2.60
C LEU A 30 6.38 -3.58 3.53
N GLY A 31 6.59 -2.33 3.14
CA GLY A 31 7.40 -1.39 3.91
C GLY A 31 6.64 -0.67 5.02
N GLY A 32 5.32 -0.80 5.03
CA GLY A 32 4.47 -0.08 5.96
C GLY A 32 4.57 1.44 5.84
N PRO A 33 4.13 2.18 6.86
CA PRO A 33 4.04 3.63 6.81
C PRO A 33 5.40 4.33 6.60
N VAL A 34 6.44 3.86 7.28
CA VAL A 34 7.74 4.55 7.33
C VAL A 34 8.53 4.39 6.03
N ILE A 35 8.68 3.16 5.54
CA ILE A 35 9.50 2.89 4.34
C ILE A 35 8.83 3.48 3.10
N SER A 36 7.50 3.36 2.97
CA SER A 36 6.76 3.98 1.87
C SER A 36 6.89 5.50 1.88
N TRP A 37 6.75 6.13 3.05
CA TRP A 37 6.97 7.57 3.18
C TRP A 37 8.40 7.95 2.79
N LEU A 38 9.42 7.24 3.29
CA LEU A 38 10.83 7.53 2.94
C LEU A 38 11.11 7.41 1.44
N ALA A 39 10.55 6.40 0.78
CA ALA A 39 10.71 6.19 -0.66
C ALA A 39 10.13 7.38 -1.47
N HIS A 40 8.99 7.90 -1.04
CA HIS A 40 8.24 8.93 -1.75
C HIS A 40 8.36 10.35 -1.16
N ARG A 41 9.13 10.55 -0.08
CA ARG A 41 9.21 11.80 0.69
C ARG A 41 9.53 13.05 -0.12
N LYS A 42 10.29 12.91 -1.22
CA LYS A 42 10.66 14.03 -2.09
C LYS A 42 9.53 14.49 -3.01
N ALA A 43 8.54 13.62 -3.26
CA ALA A 43 7.37 13.92 -4.08
C ALA A 43 6.15 14.28 -3.23
N LEU A 44 6.11 13.81 -1.98
CA LEU A 44 5.04 14.12 -1.03
C LEU A 44 5.21 15.55 -0.47
N ASN A 45 4.12 16.31 -0.41
CA ASN A 45 4.12 17.69 0.09
C ASN A 45 3.87 17.79 1.61
N GLY A 46 4.17 16.74 2.38
CA GLY A 46 4.02 16.78 3.83
C GLY A 46 4.03 15.43 4.53
N ALA A 47 3.60 15.45 5.79
CA ALA A 47 3.51 14.26 6.65
C ALA A 47 2.14 13.57 6.59
N SER A 48 1.17 14.11 5.84
CA SER A 48 -0.21 13.59 5.78
C SER A 48 -0.27 12.15 5.23
N PHE A 49 0.57 11.82 4.26
CA PHE A 49 0.70 10.46 3.75
C PHE A 49 1.11 9.49 4.87
N LEU A 50 2.17 9.84 5.60
CA LEU A 50 2.67 9.05 6.73
C LEU A 50 1.63 8.95 7.85
N ALA A 51 0.99 10.06 8.21
CA ALA A 51 0.00 10.10 9.27
C ALA A 51 -1.20 9.19 9.00
N VAL A 52 -1.71 9.17 7.76
CA VAL A 52 -2.83 8.28 7.37
C VAL A 52 -2.41 6.82 7.46
N LEU A 53 -1.23 6.47 6.94
CA LEU A 53 -0.75 5.08 7.00
C LEU A 53 -0.47 4.63 8.44
N LEU A 54 0.09 5.50 9.29
CA LEU A 54 0.27 5.22 10.71
C LEU A 54 -1.07 5.03 11.42
N ALA A 55 -2.07 5.87 11.14
CA ALA A 55 -3.40 5.74 11.72
C ALA A 55 -4.07 4.41 11.32
N VAL A 56 -3.97 4.01 10.05
CA VAL A 56 -4.47 2.70 9.59
C VAL A 56 -3.74 1.57 10.32
N ASN A 57 -2.40 1.61 10.35
CA ASN A 57 -1.61 0.59 11.04
C ASN A 57 -1.96 0.49 12.54
N PHE A 58 -2.18 1.63 13.20
CA PHE A 58 -2.59 1.68 14.60
C PHE A 58 -3.98 1.08 14.83
N LEU A 59 -4.96 1.38 13.97
CA LEU A 59 -6.30 0.79 14.04
C LEU A 59 -6.26 -0.73 13.87
N PHE A 60 -5.43 -1.23 12.95
CA PHE A 60 -5.20 -2.67 12.83
C PHE A 60 -4.54 -3.26 14.08
N GLY A 61 -3.58 -2.56 14.69
CA GLY A 61 -2.98 -3.00 15.95
C GLY A 61 -3.99 -3.12 17.10
N ILE A 62 -4.91 -2.16 17.22
CA ILE A 62 -6.03 -2.25 18.17
C ILE A 62 -6.92 -3.44 17.82
N GLY A 63 -7.33 -3.56 16.56
CA GLY A 63 -8.18 -4.66 16.09
C GLY A 63 -7.56 -6.03 16.35
N TYR A 64 -6.26 -6.18 16.08
CA TYR A 64 -5.50 -7.39 16.37
C TYR A 64 -5.50 -7.71 17.86
N LYS A 65 -5.20 -6.71 18.71
CA LYS A 65 -5.19 -6.91 20.15
C LYS A 65 -6.55 -7.37 20.66
N LEU A 66 -7.63 -6.71 20.25
CA LEU A 66 -8.99 -7.09 20.62
C LEU A 66 -9.34 -8.50 20.12
N LEU A 67 -8.96 -8.83 18.88
CA LEU A 67 -9.25 -10.14 18.30
C LEU A 67 -8.43 -11.25 18.99
N HIS A 68 -7.16 -11.00 19.25
CA HIS A 68 -6.26 -11.90 19.95
C HIS A 68 -6.70 -12.12 21.40
N ASP A 69 -7.15 -11.07 22.10
CA ASP A 69 -7.68 -11.19 23.48
C ASP A 69 -9.03 -11.91 23.52
N SER A 70 -9.81 -11.87 22.43
CA SER A 70 -11.10 -12.56 22.32
C SER A 70 -11.00 -14.05 21.99
N VAL A 71 -9.87 -14.50 21.43
CA VAL A 71 -9.65 -15.88 21.02
C VAL A 71 -8.60 -16.51 21.93
N ASN A 72 -8.95 -17.59 22.62
CA ASN A 72 -8.01 -18.32 23.46
C ASN A 72 -7.04 -19.16 22.61
N LEU A 73 -6.08 -18.51 21.96
CA LEU A 73 -5.12 -19.17 21.05
C LEU A 73 -4.23 -20.23 21.76
N LYS A 74 -4.15 -20.19 23.09
CA LYS A 74 -3.48 -21.24 23.89
C LYS A 74 -4.21 -22.58 23.82
N GLU A 75 -5.53 -22.54 23.70
CA GLU A 75 -6.37 -23.73 23.58
C GLU A 75 -6.36 -24.29 22.15
N TYR A 76 -5.99 -23.45 21.18
CA TYR A 76 -6.00 -23.76 19.75
C TYR A 76 -4.65 -23.38 19.07
N PRO A 77 -3.52 -24.00 19.46
CA PRO A 77 -2.19 -23.61 19.01
C PRO A 77 -1.99 -23.76 17.48
N LEU A 78 -2.72 -24.68 16.85
CA LEU A 78 -2.75 -24.87 15.39
C LEU A 78 -3.28 -23.64 14.64
N PHE A 79 -4.11 -22.81 15.28
CA PHE A 79 -4.69 -21.61 14.68
C PHE A 79 -3.84 -20.36 14.87
N THR A 80 -2.86 -20.37 15.78
CA THR A 80 -1.99 -19.22 16.07
C THR A 80 -1.26 -18.71 14.84
N LEU A 81 -0.66 -19.62 14.07
CA LEU A 81 0.14 -19.27 12.89
C LEU A 81 -0.75 -18.81 11.72
N PRO A 82 -1.83 -19.51 11.33
CA PRO A 82 -2.80 -19.00 10.36
C PRO A 82 -3.41 -17.64 10.74
N PHE A 83 -3.70 -17.42 12.03
CA PHE A 83 -4.24 -16.16 12.53
C PHE A 83 -3.26 -15.00 12.35
N GLY A 84 -1.99 -15.19 12.76
CA GLY A 84 -0.93 -14.20 12.57
C GLY A 84 -0.68 -13.88 11.09
N LEU A 85 -0.60 -14.90 10.23
CA LEU A 85 -0.43 -14.71 8.79
C LEU A 85 -1.63 -13.98 8.16
N GLY A 86 -2.86 -14.35 8.53
CA GLY A 86 -4.06 -13.68 8.06
C GLY A 86 -4.08 -12.20 8.43
N TYR A 87 -3.66 -11.87 9.65
CA TYR A 87 -3.51 -10.48 10.09
C TYR A 87 -2.48 -9.72 9.25
N ILE A 88 -1.28 -10.29 9.06
CA ILE A 88 -0.22 -9.65 8.26
C ILE A 88 -0.70 -9.37 6.84
N VAL A 89 -1.34 -10.35 6.19
CA VAL A 89 -1.89 -10.19 4.84
C VAL A 89 -2.95 -9.07 4.81
N ALA A 90 -3.86 -9.04 5.78
CA ALA A 90 -4.91 -8.03 5.86
C ALA A 90 -4.33 -6.60 6.01
N VAL A 91 -3.33 -6.43 6.88
CA VAL A 91 -2.63 -5.16 7.08
C VAL A 91 -1.92 -4.73 5.80
N SER A 92 -1.11 -5.62 5.21
CA SER A 92 -0.35 -5.34 3.99
C SER A 92 -1.25 -4.95 2.83
N CYS A 93 -2.35 -5.69 2.60
CA CYS A 93 -3.30 -5.35 1.54
C CYS A 93 -3.95 -3.98 1.77
N THR A 94 -4.36 -3.70 3.01
CA THR A 94 -5.04 -2.44 3.33
C THR A 94 -4.09 -1.25 3.19
N LEU A 95 -2.86 -1.36 3.69
CA LEU A 95 -1.84 -0.32 3.54
C LEU A 95 -1.47 -0.11 2.07
N GLY A 96 -1.40 -1.17 1.26
CA GLY A 96 -1.12 -1.06 -0.17
C GLY A 96 -2.20 -0.30 -0.94
N VAL A 97 -3.47 -0.57 -0.65
CA VAL A 97 -4.61 0.14 -1.28
C VAL A 97 -4.72 1.58 -0.79
N VAL A 98 -4.62 1.80 0.53
CA VAL A 98 -4.68 3.14 1.13
C VAL A 98 -3.50 3.99 0.66
N GLY A 99 -2.30 3.42 0.62
CA GLY A 99 -1.10 4.08 0.09
C GLY A 99 -1.29 4.53 -1.36
N ALA A 100 -1.75 3.63 -2.23
CA ALA A 100 -2.04 3.96 -3.63
C ALA A 100 -3.10 5.05 -3.77
N LYS A 101 -4.17 5.00 -2.97
CA LYS A 101 -5.22 6.04 -2.98
C LYS A 101 -4.68 7.38 -2.48
N LYS A 102 -3.89 7.37 -1.41
CA LYS A 102 -3.38 8.60 -0.80
C LYS A 102 -2.34 9.29 -1.69
N ILE A 103 -1.44 8.52 -2.31
CA ILE A 103 -0.40 9.07 -3.18
C ILE A 103 -0.99 9.70 -4.45
N LYS A 104 -2.06 9.12 -5.01
CA LYS A 104 -2.83 9.72 -6.12
C LYS A 104 -3.43 11.07 -5.76
N ASN A 105 -3.93 11.19 -4.54
CA ASN A 105 -4.56 12.43 -4.08
C ASN A 105 -3.54 13.51 -3.75
N GLU A 106 -2.39 13.15 -3.17
CA GLU A 106 -1.36 14.11 -2.79
C GLU A 106 -0.44 14.52 -3.96
N VAL A 107 -0.21 13.62 -4.91
CA VAL A 107 0.71 13.83 -6.03
C VAL A 107 0.02 13.40 -7.34
N PRO A 108 -1.06 14.07 -7.78
CA PRO A 108 -1.84 13.64 -8.95
C PRO A 108 -1.03 13.58 -10.25
N ASN A 109 0.00 14.42 -10.37
CA ASN A 109 0.90 14.48 -11.51
C ASN A 109 2.27 13.85 -11.20
N TYR A 110 2.28 12.68 -10.57
CA TYR A 110 3.52 11.98 -10.24
C TYR A 110 4.25 11.54 -11.53
N ASN A 111 5.49 12.02 -11.74
CA ASN A 111 6.36 11.50 -12.79
C ASN A 111 6.52 9.97 -12.70
N GLU A 112 6.18 9.27 -13.77
CA GLU A 112 6.14 7.81 -13.82
C GLU A 112 7.52 7.16 -13.58
N GLN A 113 8.58 7.68 -14.19
CA GLN A 113 9.92 7.11 -14.05
C GLN A 113 10.43 7.26 -12.61
N ASP A 114 10.21 8.43 -12.01
CA ASP A 114 10.55 8.68 -10.61
C ASP A 114 9.73 7.81 -9.67
N TYR A 115 8.43 7.65 -9.94
CA TYR A 115 7.57 6.76 -9.18
C TYR A 115 8.10 5.33 -9.22
N ARG A 116 8.31 4.76 -10.41
CA ARG A 116 8.79 3.37 -10.57
C ARG A 116 10.13 3.14 -9.88
N LYS A 117 11.06 4.10 -9.99
CA LYS A 117 12.37 4.01 -9.32
C LYS A 117 12.23 3.98 -7.80
N ARG A 118 11.41 4.86 -7.24
CA ARG A 118 11.18 4.95 -5.79
C ARG A 118 10.40 3.76 -5.26
N GLU A 119 9.37 3.35 -5.99
CA GLU A 119 8.55 2.20 -5.63
C GLU A 119 9.37 0.92 -5.64
N LYS A 120 10.28 0.75 -6.60
CA LYS A 120 11.23 -0.38 -6.61
C LYS A 120 12.10 -0.38 -5.36
N TRP A 121 12.71 0.75 -5.00
CA TRP A 121 13.52 0.86 -3.78
C TRP A 121 12.69 0.60 -2.51
N GLY A 122 11.52 1.24 -2.39
CA GLY A 122 10.63 1.06 -1.25
C GLY A 122 10.13 -0.38 -1.10
N THR A 123 9.86 -1.06 -2.22
CA THR A 123 9.47 -2.48 -2.23
C THR A 123 10.62 -3.38 -1.78
N ILE A 124 11.85 -3.15 -2.26
CA ILE A 124 13.03 -3.94 -1.86
C ILE A 124 13.29 -3.79 -0.35
N PHE A 125 13.35 -2.55 0.14
CA PHE A 125 13.55 -2.31 1.58
C PHE A 125 12.38 -2.84 2.41
N GLY A 126 11.15 -2.70 1.92
CA GLY A 126 9.96 -3.23 2.58
C GLY A 126 9.94 -4.76 2.65
N ALA A 127 10.36 -5.44 1.59
CA ALA A 127 10.47 -6.90 1.58
C ALA A 127 11.53 -7.38 2.58
N ILE A 128 12.70 -6.75 2.62
CA ILE A 128 13.74 -7.07 3.62
C ILE A 128 13.20 -6.85 5.04
N TYR A 129 12.55 -5.71 5.29
CA TYR A 129 11.93 -5.42 6.58
C TYR A 129 10.88 -6.47 6.97
N THR A 130 10.01 -6.85 6.05
CA THR A 130 8.97 -7.88 6.29
C THR A 130 9.60 -9.22 6.66
N VAL A 131 10.65 -9.65 5.95
CA VAL A 131 11.36 -10.90 6.25
C VAL A 131 11.99 -10.87 7.64
N ILE A 132 12.63 -9.76 8.03
CA ILE A 132 13.21 -9.60 9.37
C ILE A 132 12.13 -9.67 10.46
N MET A 133 11.02 -8.96 10.28
CA MET A 133 9.89 -8.96 11.22
C MET A 133 9.27 -10.35 11.37
N LEU A 134 9.09 -11.08 10.26
CA LEU A 134 8.60 -12.46 10.28
C LEU A 134 9.57 -13.39 11.00
N ALA A 135 10.88 -13.28 10.74
CA ALA A 135 11.89 -14.09 11.41
C ALA A 135 11.91 -13.85 12.92
N GLN A 136 11.80 -12.59 13.37
CA GLN A 136 11.69 -12.24 14.78
C GLN A 136 10.42 -12.84 15.42
N SER A 137 9.28 -12.72 14.74
CA SER A 137 8.01 -13.26 15.24
C SER A 137 8.03 -14.79 15.39
N ILE A 138 8.71 -15.49 14.49
CA ILE A 138 8.91 -16.95 14.59
C ILE A 138 9.85 -17.29 15.74
N LEU A 139 10.95 -16.54 15.91
CA LEU A 139 11.91 -16.77 16.99
C LEU A 139 11.30 -16.55 18.38
N GLU A 140 10.41 -15.57 18.54
CA GLU A 140 9.69 -15.31 19.80
C GLU A 140 8.59 -16.34 20.10
N ALA A 141 8.13 -17.07 19.09
CA ALA A 141 7.07 -18.08 19.21
C ALA A 141 7.59 -19.49 19.51
N VAL A 142 8.91 -19.73 19.41
CA VAL A 142 9.61 -21.00 19.69
C VAL A 142 10.25 -20.93 21.08
#